data_AF-O59308-F1
#
_entry.id   AF-O59308-F1
#
_cell.length_a   1.000
_cell.length_b   1.000
_cell.length_c   1.000
_cell.angle_alpha   90.00
_cell.angle_beta   90.00
_cell.angle_gamma   90.00
#
_symmetry.space_group_name_H-M   'P 1'
#
loop_
_entity.id
_entity.type
_entity.pdbx_description
1 polymer ?
#
loop_
_entity_poly.entity_id
_entity_poly.type
_entity_poly.pdbx_seq_one_letter_code
_entity_poly.pdbx_strand_id
1 'polypeptide(L)'
;MEGELIAKINLKTGELEVIKEDFRFKCLDNCGKCCIENDIPLREEDIERIKKLGYDEDYFVDFTKMVYRGPKFLGYTLKKRPFDNACVFLDPETKKCRIYEHRPLACRLYPFALVRHGDELEIYVRNVDCPGINHPEGVTI
;
A
#
# COMPACT_ATOMS: atom_id res chain seq x y z
N MET A 1 11.99 -4.79 -11.37
CA MET A 1 10.92 -4.89 -10.36
C MET A 1 10.34 -6.28 -10.50
N GLU A 2 10.32 -7.08 -9.43
CA GLU A 2 9.70 -8.39 -9.46
C GLU A 2 8.20 -8.20 -9.22
N GLY A 3 7.44 -8.12 -10.31
CA GLY A 3 6.00 -7.98 -10.30
C GLY A 3 5.44 -8.27 -11.69
N GLU A 4 4.19 -8.67 -11.75
CA GLU A 4 3.50 -8.98 -13.00
C GLU A 4 2.78 -7.73 -13.52
N LEU A 5 3.02 -7.36 -14.77
CA LEU A 5 2.33 -6.24 -15.43
C LEU A 5 0.89 -6.66 -15.75
N ILE A 6 -0.10 -5.90 -15.28
CA ILE A 6 -1.51 -6.25 -15.43
C ILE A 6 -2.32 -5.23 -16.24
N ALA A 7 -1.89 -3.96 -16.26
CA ALA A 7 -2.55 -2.91 -17.02
C ALA A 7 -1.63 -1.71 -17.25
N LYS A 8 -2.00 -0.87 -18.21
CA LYS A 8 -1.37 0.41 -18.52
C LYS A 8 -2.43 1.50 -18.62
N ILE A 9 -2.09 2.70 -18.15
CA ILE A 9 -2.94 3.89 -18.31
C ILE A 9 -2.17 4.94 -19.10
N ASN A 10 -2.75 5.42 -20.18
CA ASN A 10 -2.27 6.61 -20.87
C ASN A 10 -2.71 7.86 -20.07
N LEU A 11 -1.76 8.57 -19.48
CA LEU A 11 -2.01 9.73 -18.61
C LEU A 11 -2.51 10.97 -19.36
N LYS A 12 -2.41 11.01 -20.70
CA LYS A 12 -2.94 12.10 -21.54
C LYS A 12 -4.39 11.87 -21.94
N THR A 13 -4.74 10.64 -22.33
CA THR A 13 -6.07 10.29 -22.81
C THR A 13 -6.96 9.71 -21.73
N GLY A 14 -6.39 9.20 -20.65
CA GLY A 14 -7.09 8.42 -19.62
C GLY A 14 -7.42 6.99 -20.05
N GLU A 15 -6.95 6.56 -21.23
CA GLU A 15 -7.21 5.22 -21.77
C GLU A 15 -6.52 4.15 -20.92
N LEU A 16 -7.29 3.11 -20.56
CA LEU A 16 -6.84 1.94 -19.81
C LEU A 16 -6.68 0.76 -20.79
N GLU A 17 -5.47 0.22 -20.88
CA GLU A 17 -5.17 -1.03 -21.55
C GLU A 17 -4.98 -2.12 -20.50
N VAL A 18 -5.91 -3.08 -20.44
CA VAL A 18 -5.80 -4.24 -19.54
C VAL A 18 -4.99 -5.33 -20.26
N ILE A 19 -3.93 -5.81 -19.62
CA ILE A 19 -3.02 -6.83 -20.15
C ILE A 19 -3.37 -8.21 -19.58
N LYS A 20 -3.84 -8.25 -18.34
CA LYS A 20 -4.22 -9.48 -17.64
C LYS A 20 -5.68 -9.42 -17.20
N GLU A 21 -6.58 -9.79 -18.11
CA GLU A 21 -8.04 -9.77 -17.95
C GLU A 21 -8.55 -10.72 -16.85
N ASP A 22 -7.82 -11.80 -16.56
CA ASP A 22 -8.20 -12.79 -15.56
C ASP A 22 -7.71 -12.46 -14.15
N PHE A 23 -6.93 -11.38 -13.99
CA PHE A 23 -6.46 -10.95 -12.69
C PHE A 23 -7.63 -10.52 -11.81
N ARG A 24 -7.66 -11.02 -10.57
CA ARG A 24 -8.69 -10.70 -9.58
C ARG A 24 -8.06 -10.28 -8.28
N PHE A 25 -8.66 -9.32 -7.60
CA PHE A 25 -8.24 -8.96 -6.24
C PHE A 25 -9.41 -8.78 -5.28
N LYS A 26 -9.30 -9.39 -4.10
CA LYS A 26 -10.17 -9.14 -2.94
C LYS A 26 -9.32 -8.92 -1.70
N CYS A 27 -9.41 -7.76 -1.08
CA CYS A 27 -8.89 -7.60 0.27
C CYS A 27 -9.76 -8.44 1.23
N LEU A 28 -9.16 -9.41 1.92
CA LEU A 28 -9.89 -10.32 2.80
C LEU A 28 -10.19 -9.66 4.14
N ASP A 29 -11.42 -9.89 4.63
CA ASP A 29 -11.83 -9.47 5.96
C ASP A 29 -10.98 -10.12 7.04
N ASN A 30 -10.69 -9.36 8.09
CA ASN A 30 -9.95 -9.81 9.28
C ASN A 30 -8.56 -10.44 8.98
N CYS A 31 -7.91 -10.08 7.86
CA CYS A 31 -6.62 -10.66 7.47
C CYS A 31 -5.42 -9.96 8.14
N GLY A 32 -5.25 -8.65 7.94
CA GLY A 32 -4.15 -7.88 8.53
C GLY A 32 -2.72 -8.22 8.06
N LYS A 33 -2.51 -9.21 7.17
CA LYS A 33 -1.18 -9.67 6.73
C LYS A 33 -0.30 -8.55 6.19
N CYS A 34 -0.86 -7.67 5.35
CA CYS A 34 -0.13 -6.51 4.82
C CYS A 34 0.34 -5.54 5.92
N CYS A 35 -0.41 -5.42 7.02
CA CYS A 35 -0.06 -4.58 8.17
C CYS A 35 1.09 -5.15 8.99
N ILE A 36 1.34 -6.46 8.92
CA ILE A 36 2.40 -7.16 9.65
C ILE A 36 3.67 -7.23 8.80
N GLU A 37 3.55 -7.64 7.54
CA GLU A 37 4.72 -8.00 6.71
C GLU A 37 5.38 -6.83 5.99
N ASN A 38 4.67 -5.71 5.78
CA ASN A 38 5.22 -4.59 5.01
C ASN A 38 5.67 -3.44 5.91
N ASP A 39 6.83 -2.88 5.60
CA ASP A 39 7.20 -1.53 6.03
C ASP A 39 6.53 -0.54 5.06
N ILE A 40 5.65 0.30 5.59
CA ILE A 40 4.83 1.21 4.79
C ILE A 40 5.51 2.57 4.75
N PRO A 41 6.04 3.03 3.59
CA PRO A 41 6.54 4.38 3.47
C PRO A 41 5.40 5.39 3.64
N LEU A 42 5.67 6.44 4.40
CA LEU A 42 4.78 7.58 4.60
C LEU A 42 5.24 8.75 3.74
N ARG A 43 4.30 9.33 3.00
CA ARG A 43 4.48 10.65 2.40
C ARG A 43 4.11 11.74 3.42
N GLU A 44 4.57 12.96 3.18
CA GLU A 44 4.18 14.11 3.99
C GLU A 44 2.66 14.29 4.05
N GLU A 45 1.96 14.06 2.94
CA GLU A 45 0.49 14.14 2.89
C GLU A 45 -0.19 12.98 3.64
N ASP A 46 0.49 11.84 3.82
CA ASP A 46 0.01 10.75 4.67
C ASP A 46 0.11 11.15 6.16
N ILE A 47 1.25 11.73 6.56
CA ILE A 47 1.51 12.20 7.93
C ILE A 47 0.50 13.29 8.31
N GLU A 48 0.36 14.32 7.48
CA GLU A 48 -0.58 15.42 7.74
C GLU A 48 -2.04 14.96 7.80
N ARG A 49 -2.40 13.97 6.97
CA ARG A 49 -3.76 13.39 7.02
C ARG A 49 -4.00 12.61 8.31
N ILE A 50 -3.03 11.86 8.80
CA ILE A 50 -3.16 11.07 10.04
C ILE A 50 -3.17 12.00 11.27
N LYS A 51 -2.35 13.06 11.29
CA LYS A 51 -2.35 14.08 12.35
C LYS A 51 -3.71 14.75 12.51
N LYS A 52 -4.42 15.02 11.41
CA LYS A 52 -5.79 15.57 11.42
C LYS A 52 -6.82 14.66 12.10
N LEU A 53 -6.50 13.38 12.33
CA LEU A 53 -7.34 12.46 13.11
C LEU A 53 -7.08 12.56 14.64
N GLY A 54 -6.12 13.38 15.06
CA GLY A 54 -5.73 13.55 16.46
C GLY A 54 -4.59 12.66 16.94
N TYR A 55 -3.84 12.02 16.04
CA TYR A 55 -2.65 11.24 16.40
C TYR A 55 -1.40 12.11 16.38
N ASP A 56 -0.58 12.00 17.44
CA ASP A 56 0.76 12.57 17.46
C ASP A 56 1.68 11.84 16.49
N GLU A 57 2.56 12.59 15.82
CA GLU A 57 3.46 12.04 14.82
C GLU A 57 4.38 10.94 15.40
N ASP A 58 4.90 11.17 16.61
CA ASP A 58 5.73 10.20 17.34
C ASP A 58 5.00 8.88 17.64
N TYR A 59 3.66 8.86 17.65
CA TYR A 59 2.91 7.63 17.84
C TYR A 59 3.01 6.71 16.61
N PHE A 60 2.96 7.26 15.40
CA PHE A 60 2.79 6.47 14.18
C PHE A 60 3.92 6.56 13.16
N VAL A 61 4.84 7.51 13.29
CA VAL A 61 6.01 7.61 12.43
C VAL A 61 7.21 6.93 13.09
N ASP A 62 7.91 6.10 12.34
CA ASP A 62 9.20 5.56 12.72
C ASP A 62 10.33 6.37 12.09
N PHE A 63 10.79 7.38 12.81
CA PHE A 63 11.88 8.26 12.37
C PHE A 63 13.25 7.55 12.24
N THR A 64 13.37 6.31 12.70
CA THR A 64 14.60 5.52 12.54
C THR A 64 14.66 4.78 11.20
N LYS A 65 13.50 4.59 10.53
CA LYS A 65 13.39 3.89 9.25
C LYS A 65 13.20 4.87 8.10
N MET A 66 14.31 5.24 7.49
CA MET A 66 14.34 6.14 6.33
C MET A 66 14.20 5.38 5.01
N VAL A 67 13.38 5.89 4.10
CA VAL A 67 13.14 5.33 2.77
C VAL A 67 13.79 6.20 1.72
N TYR A 68 14.55 5.58 0.81
CA TYR A 68 15.27 6.26 -0.27
C TYR A 68 14.96 5.64 -1.62
N ARG A 69 15.06 6.43 -2.69
CA ARG A 69 15.14 5.97 -4.08
C ARG A 69 16.40 6.53 -4.72
N GLY A 70 17.44 5.69 -4.77
CA GLY A 70 18.80 6.17 -5.07
C GLY A 70 19.23 7.21 -4.02
N PRO A 71 19.77 8.37 -4.42
CA PRO A 71 20.18 9.41 -3.46
C PRO A 71 19.00 10.22 -2.89
N LYS A 72 17.78 10.02 -3.39
CA LYS A 72 16.62 10.83 -3.00
C LYS A 72 15.94 10.25 -1.76
N PHE A 73 15.91 11.03 -0.68
CA PHE A 73 15.07 10.74 0.48
C PHE A 73 13.58 10.84 0.11
N LEU A 74 12.81 9.81 0.47
CA LEU A 74 11.38 9.72 0.18
C LEU A 74 10.49 9.88 1.42
N GLY A 75 11.03 9.69 2.62
CA GLY A 75 10.27 9.79 3.86
C GLY A 75 10.64 8.70 4.87
N TYR A 76 9.81 8.59 5.90
CA TYR A 76 9.92 7.58 6.95
C TYR A 76 8.87 6.48 6.76
N THR A 77 8.83 5.49 7.65
CA THR A 77 7.80 4.44 7.60
C THR A 77 6.77 4.57 8.72
N LEU A 78 5.61 3.92 8.54
CA LEU A 78 4.70 3.65 9.66
C LEU A 78 5.41 2.82 10.73
N LYS A 79 5.19 3.20 11.98
CA LYS A 79 5.68 2.49 13.15
C LYS A 79 5.03 1.11 13.27
N LYS A 80 5.85 0.15 13.67
CA LYS A 80 5.44 -1.19 14.07
C LYS A 80 5.44 -1.31 15.58
N ARG A 81 4.51 -2.08 16.12
CA ARG A 81 4.49 -2.39 17.55
C ARG A 81 5.59 -3.41 17.87
N PRO A 82 6.31 -3.24 18.99
CA PRO A 82 7.46 -4.08 19.31
C PRO A 82 7.10 -5.53 19.65
N PHE A 83 5.87 -5.81 20.09
CA PHE A 83 5.48 -7.12 20.60
C PHE A 83 4.92 -8.09 19.54
N ASP A 84 4.41 -7.59 18.42
CA ASP A 84 3.82 -8.39 17.35
C ASP A 84 4.24 -7.97 15.93
N ASN A 85 5.10 -6.95 15.82
CA ASN A 85 5.56 -6.37 14.56
C ASN A 85 4.43 -5.89 13.63
N ALA A 86 3.21 -5.71 14.14
CA ALA A 86 2.10 -5.18 13.38
C ALA A 86 2.14 -3.64 13.34
N CYS A 87 1.58 -3.06 12.28
CA CYS A 87 1.31 -1.63 12.20
C CYS A 87 0.58 -1.14 13.46
N VAL A 88 0.99 0.01 14.02
CA VAL A 88 0.35 0.60 15.21
C VAL A 88 -1.17 0.76 15.09
N PHE A 89 -1.70 0.92 13.88
CA PHE A 89 -3.14 1.06 13.62
C PHE A 89 -3.89 -0.25 13.39
N LEU A 90 -3.23 -1.41 13.36
CA LEU A 90 -3.91 -2.71 13.23
C LEU A 90 -4.56 -3.09 14.56
N ASP A 91 -5.87 -3.23 14.59
CA ASP A 91 -6.57 -3.73 15.76
C ASP A 91 -6.24 -5.22 16.00
N PRO A 92 -5.71 -5.62 17.18
CA PRO A 92 -5.20 -6.96 17.40
C PRO A 92 -6.29 -8.02 17.48
N GLU A 93 -7.51 -7.64 17.86
CA GLU A 93 -8.66 -8.54 18.04
C GLU A 93 -9.40 -8.73 16.71
N THR A 94 -9.77 -7.62 16.07
CA THR A 94 -10.58 -7.66 14.84
C THR A 94 -9.74 -7.79 13.57
N LYS A 95 -8.41 -7.59 13.65
CA LYS A 95 -7.49 -7.49 12.51
C LYS A 95 -7.88 -6.41 11.48
N LYS A 96 -8.67 -5.41 11.90
CA LYS A 96 -9.06 -4.28 11.06
C LYS A 96 -8.15 -3.08 11.29
N CYS A 97 -7.92 -2.28 10.25
CA CYS A 97 -7.17 -1.04 10.38
C CYS A 97 -8.07 0.04 11.00
N ARG A 98 -7.63 0.66 12.10
CA ARG A 98 -8.38 1.71 12.81
C ARG A 98 -8.53 3.00 12.00
N ILE A 99 -7.66 3.23 11.02
CA ILE A 99 -7.67 4.39 10.13
C ILE A 99 -7.93 4.00 8.67
N TYR A 100 -8.72 2.95 8.41
CA TYR A 100 -8.85 2.36 7.07
C TYR A 100 -9.17 3.38 5.97
N GLU A 101 -10.12 4.28 6.19
CA GLU A 101 -10.49 5.35 5.23
C GLU A 101 -9.34 6.35 4.99
N HIS A 102 -8.51 6.57 5.99
CA HIS A 102 -7.41 7.53 5.98
C HIS A 102 -6.03 6.90 5.75
N ARG A 103 -5.99 5.60 5.44
CA ARG A 103 -4.75 4.81 5.28
C ARG A 103 -3.74 5.48 4.34
N PRO A 104 -2.42 5.30 4.56
CA PRO A 104 -1.38 5.85 3.67
C PRO A 104 -1.56 5.40 2.22
N LEU A 105 -1.02 6.17 1.27
CA LEU A 105 -1.14 5.82 -0.15
C LEU A 105 -0.60 4.42 -0.45
N ALA A 106 0.54 4.03 0.12
CA ALA A 106 1.10 2.69 -0.06
C ALA A 106 0.15 1.58 0.42
N CYS A 107 -0.67 1.83 1.46
CA CYS A 107 -1.71 0.89 1.89
C CYS A 107 -2.91 0.87 0.95
N ARG A 108 -3.28 2.01 0.35
CA ARG A 108 -4.38 2.09 -0.65
C ARG A 108 -4.03 1.36 -1.95
N LEU A 109 -2.76 1.45 -2.34
CA LEU A 109 -2.28 0.84 -3.58
C LEU A 109 -2.02 -0.66 -3.44
N TYR A 110 -1.92 -1.22 -2.24
CA TYR A 110 -1.63 -2.64 -2.05
C TYR A 110 -2.69 -3.54 -2.75
N PRO A 111 -2.30 -4.56 -3.53
CA PRO A 111 -0.94 -5.12 -3.70
C PRO A 111 -0.20 -4.55 -4.93
N PHE A 112 -0.69 -3.46 -5.52
CA PHE A 112 -0.19 -2.89 -6.76
C PHE A 112 1.04 -2.01 -6.56
N ALA A 113 1.88 -1.95 -7.59
CA ALA A 113 2.93 -0.97 -7.77
C ALA A 113 2.68 -0.20 -9.07
N LEU A 114 2.84 1.12 -9.00
CA LEU A 114 2.63 2.01 -10.14
C LEU A 114 3.97 2.54 -10.63
N VAL A 115 4.24 2.41 -11.92
CA VAL A 115 5.50 2.83 -12.54
C VAL A 115 5.18 3.77 -13.69
N ARG A 116 5.68 5.00 -13.61
CA ARG A 116 5.45 6.00 -14.65
C ARG A 116 6.60 6.00 -15.67
N HIS A 117 6.25 5.86 -16.94
CA HIS A 117 7.14 5.97 -18.09
C HIS A 117 6.61 7.05 -19.05
N GLY A 118 7.10 8.29 -18.87
CA GLY A 118 6.62 9.45 -19.64
C GLY A 118 5.13 9.73 -19.38
N ASP A 119 4.31 9.52 -20.40
CA ASP A 119 2.85 9.65 -20.34
C ASP A 119 2.13 8.33 -20.10
N GLU A 120 2.85 7.23 -19.88
CA GLU A 120 2.28 5.93 -19.55
C GLU A 120 2.46 5.63 -18.06
N LEU A 121 1.44 5.05 -17.45
CA LEU A 121 1.46 4.52 -16.09
C LEU A 121 1.22 3.02 -16.14
N GLU A 122 2.26 2.25 -15.87
CA GLU A 122 2.20 0.80 -15.79
C GLU A 122 1.77 0.37 -14.38
N ILE A 123 0.83 -0.57 -14.32
CA ILE A 123 0.29 -1.16 -13.10
C ILE A 123 0.81 -2.58 -12.98
N TYR A 124 1.56 -2.83 -11.92
CA TYR A 124 2.10 -4.13 -11.59
C TYR A 124 1.44 -4.70 -10.34
N VAL A 125 1.23 -6.01 -10.29
CA VAL A 125 1.01 -6.73 -9.04
C VAL A 125 2.37 -7.03 -8.43
N ARG A 126 2.60 -6.59 -7.20
CA ARG A 126 3.85 -6.91 -6.49
C ARG A 126 3.95 -8.41 -6.25
N ASN A 127 5.15 -8.96 -6.32
CA ASN A 127 5.42 -10.33 -5.88
C ASN A 127 5.35 -10.41 -4.34
N VAL A 128 4.14 -10.52 -3.82
CA VAL A 128 3.85 -10.65 -2.38
C VAL A 128 2.93 -11.84 -2.15
N ASP A 129 3.10 -12.49 -1.02
CA ASP A 129 2.22 -13.59 -0.61
C ASP A 129 0.91 -13.04 -0.03
N CYS A 130 0.05 -12.50 -0.90
CA CYS A 130 -1.26 -12.00 -0.51
C CYS A 130 -2.36 -13.02 -0.85
N PRO A 131 -3.14 -13.52 0.13
CA PRO A 131 -4.24 -14.44 -0.14
C PRO A 131 -5.40 -13.79 -0.92
N GLY A 132 -5.39 -12.46 -1.06
CA GLY A 132 -6.36 -11.71 -1.86
C GLY A 132 -6.05 -11.69 -3.36
N ILE A 133 -4.82 -12.03 -3.77
CA ILE A 133 -4.43 -12.12 -5.18
C ILE A 133 -5.09 -13.35 -5.80
N ASN A 134 -5.77 -13.14 -6.94
CA ASN A 134 -6.54 -14.15 -7.67
C ASN A 134 -7.58 -14.89 -6.82
N HIS A 135 -8.10 -14.21 -5.78
CA HIS A 135 -9.17 -14.77 -4.96
C HIS A 135 -10.43 -15.01 -5.83
N PRO A 136 -11.15 -16.14 -5.67
CA PRO A 136 -12.32 -16.46 -6.51
C PRO A 136 -13.42 -15.39 -6.50
N GLU A 137 -13.58 -14.72 -5.36
CA GLU A 137 -14.53 -13.60 -5.18
C GLU A 137 -13.92 -12.21 -5.45
N GLY A 138 -12.74 -12.16 -6.06
CA GLY A 138 -12.06 -10.92 -6.39
C GLY A 138 -12.65 -10.22 -7.60
N VAL A 139 -12.54 -8.89 -7.56
CA VAL A 139 -12.98 -8.01 -8.65
C VAL A 139 -11.89 -7.98 -9.71
N THR A 140 -12.29 -8.01 -10.98
CA THR A 140 -11.40 -7.83 -12.13
C THR A 140 -11.10 -6.35 -12.34
N ILE A 141 -10.00 -6.05 -13.02
CA ILE A 141 -9.62 -4.67 -13.38
C ILE A 141 -10.41 -4.20 -14.58
#